data_AF-A0A9D0BZQ1-F1
#
_entry.id   AF-A0A9D0BZQ1-F1
#
_cell.length_a   1.000
_cell.length_b   1.000
_cell.length_c   1.000
_cell.angle_alpha   90.00
_cell.angle_beta   90.00
_cell.angle_gamma   90.00
#
_symmetry.space_group_name_H-M   'P 1'
#
loop_
_entity.id
_entity.type
_entity.pdbx_description
1 polymer ?
#
loop_
_entity_poly.entity_id
_entity_poly.type
_entity_poly.pdbx_seq_one_letter_code
_entity_poly.pdbx_strand_id
1 'polypeptide(L)'
;MKTLVSRLVPLVSLFLLLAGIQSAQALTVGETYTITIEKLNSDGSLTSGGTSLGVSTTAVADSDGKLSFSFPSGVPDNSSCNFMVITLTNSSDAVERRSIVPCPDAGKALPLGVSGITQKQADALIEAFSNAGTDDPILAVFGMTIVRSEGITSAELSTMANICQQGIVGSGGFVDDMTSKGVTSAQLATYRKKIVSLLADPDDGYSKLVKDSVDVADVNDSTLAAAKRGEAAAKLLGVLVTAATDAGFSQDRVLEAFNAMGAIAVPLITTATNNGSLSAATAQSINSSVGGGIQKLRADRGIEKYTQAMSTLGASGADLSQYSSAANTLVSGMADAFAEFEKVFTGSETDSDVSSAQSTLDSTMSTLFNAFITATASSDARISTMISNIDNALGVSTGLSKNNFQMYKSDGTASNWSIMMVVITDWLSSVKSGGGSVSYTRDSVSIPSSITWIGSCSNNSYTNQTDCQNNGATWTAGRTTFGSGGQNIPSPYAELFAIQEDIMIREFVRFSAQQSAGSDMSAQNTLEKAFSDGLLTIAGNISGTTDGSTSITTAQKQALVELLQSPQF
;
A
#
# COMPACT_ATOMS: atom_id res chain seq x y z
N MET A 1 35.45 40.96 14.74
CA MET A 1 35.17 42.06 15.69
C MET A 1 33.69 41.99 16.01
N LYS A 2 33.27 41.54 17.20
CA LYS A 2 33.19 42.35 18.45
C LYS A 2 32.36 43.61 18.19
N THR A 3 31.25 43.93 18.88
CA THR A 3 30.74 43.54 20.21
C THR A 3 29.39 44.28 20.38
N LEU A 4 28.33 43.63 20.89
CA LEU A 4 27.81 43.73 22.29
C LEU A 4 27.11 45.08 22.59
N VAL A 5 25.91 45.10 23.18
CA VAL A 5 25.57 45.27 24.62
C VAL A 5 24.07 45.69 24.63
N SER A 6 23.13 45.35 25.54
CA SER A 6 23.06 44.56 26.77
C SER A 6 21.59 44.48 27.25
N ARG A 7 21.23 43.29 27.73
CA ARG A 7 20.43 42.91 28.93
C ARG A 7 19.50 43.93 29.62
N LEU A 8 18.28 43.43 29.91
CA LEU A 8 17.60 43.56 31.20
C LEU A 8 16.85 42.24 31.51
N VAL A 9 17.07 41.74 32.73
CA VAL A 9 16.50 40.57 33.45
C VAL A 9 15.88 41.22 34.71
N PRO A 10 14.73 40.81 35.31
CA PRO A 10 14.64 39.49 35.97
C PRO A 10 13.25 38.85 36.24
N LEU A 11 13.30 37.60 36.71
CA LEU A 11 12.43 36.99 37.73
C LEU A 11 10.90 37.12 37.57
N VAL A 12 10.29 36.11 36.92
CA VAL A 12 9.04 35.48 37.40
C VAL A 12 9.16 33.98 37.15
N SER A 13 10.01 33.32 37.94
CA SER A 13 10.14 31.86 37.96
C SER A 13 10.30 31.41 39.39
N LEU A 14 9.22 31.46 40.16
CA LEU A 14 8.97 30.62 41.34
C LEU A 14 7.53 30.90 41.79
N PHE A 15 6.71 29.86 41.93
CA PHE A 15 5.27 29.90 42.24
C PHE A 15 4.30 30.15 41.06
N LEU A 16 4.35 29.28 40.06
CA LEU A 16 3.12 28.66 39.56
C LEU A 16 3.21 27.19 39.96
N LEU A 17 2.25 26.78 40.78
CA LEU A 17 2.13 25.47 41.39
C LEU A 17 2.29 24.37 40.33
N LEU A 18 3.09 23.35 40.63
CA LEU A 18 2.71 21.94 40.84
C LEU A 18 1.31 21.45 40.38
N ALA A 19 0.71 22.03 39.35
CA ALA A 19 -0.16 21.30 38.47
C ALA A 19 0.79 20.43 37.64
N GLY A 20 0.95 19.17 38.06
CA GLY A 20 1.47 18.16 37.14
C GLY A 20 0.71 18.35 35.84
N ILE A 21 1.44 18.61 34.76
CA ILE A 21 0.89 18.51 33.42
C ILE A 21 0.61 17.02 33.29
N GLN A 22 -0.56 16.59 33.77
CA GLN A 22 -1.13 15.32 33.34
C GLN A 22 -1.29 15.52 31.84
N SER A 23 -0.50 14.75 31.07
CA SER A 23 -0.73 14.65 29.65
C SER A 23 -2.22 14.35 29.44
N ALA A 24 -2.86 14.97 28.45
CA ALA A 24 -4.28 14.78 28.13
C ALA A 24 -4.67 13.30 27.79
N GLN A 25 -3.70 12.40 27.87
CA GLN A 25 -3.78 10.98 27.55
C GLN A 25 -3.90 10.08 28.80
N ALA A 26 -3.35 10.47 29.97
CA ALA A 26 -3.29 9.63 31.16
C ALA A 26 -4.61 9.62 31.96
N LEU A 27 -5.00 8.46 32.50
CA LEU A 27 -6.17 8.35 33.38
C LEU A 27 -5.88 8.92 34.78
N THR A 28 -6.94 9.18 35.55
CA THR A 28 -6.80 9.68 36.92
C THR A 28 -6.12 8.63 37.81
N VAL A 29 -4.88 8.91 38.21
CA VAL A 29 -4.07 8.04 39.08
C VAL A 29 -4.86 7.65 40.35
N GLY A 30 -4.90 6.35 40.64
CA GLY A 30 -5.57 5.79 41.82
C GLY A 30 -7.09 5.66 41.70
N GLU A 31 -7.71 6.14 40.62
CA GLU A 31 -9.14 5.90 40.36
C GLU A 31 -9.36 4.44 39.93
N THR A 32 -10.48 3.86 40.37
CA THR A 32 -10.94 2.54 39.91
C THR A 32 -11.87 2.71 38.74
N TYR A 33 -11.57 2.03 37.65
CA TYR A 33 -12.38 2.02 36.44
C TYR A 33 -13.04 0.66 36.23
N THR A 34 -14.22 0.69 35.62
CA THR A 34 -14.92 -0.50 35.15
C THR A 34 -14.64 -0.68 33.66
N ILE A 35 -14.21 -1.88 33.28
CA ILE A 35 -13.95 -2.27 31.90
C ILE A 35 -15.02 -3.26 31.48
N THR A 36 -15.71 -3.00 30.37
CA THR A 36 -16.75 -3.86 29.81
C THR A 36 -16.44 -4.23 28.37
N ILE A 37 -16.91 -5.42 27.96
CA ILE A 37 -16.84 -5.87 26.57
C ILE A 37 -18.26 -6.03 26.02
N GLU A 38 -18.49 -5.38 24.88
CA GLU A 38 -19.66 -5.56 24.04
C GLU A 38 -19.21 -6.22 22.73
N LYS A 39 -20.05 -7.09 22.16
CA LYS A 39 -19.85 -7.63 20.82
C LYS A 39 -20.53 -6.72 19.81
N LEU A 40 -19.85 -6.48 18.69
CA LEU A 40 -20.48 -5.95 17.47
C LEU A 40 -21.17 -7.12 16.73
N ASN A 41 -22.48 -7.00 16.55
CA ASN A 41 -23.29 -7.98 15.83
C ASN A 41 -23.21 -7.76 14.33
N SER A 42 -23.54 -8.79 13.55
CA SER A 42 -23.51 -8.76 12.09
C SER A 42 -24.45 -7.74 11.45
N ASP A 43 -25.39 -7.17 12.21
CA ASP A 43 -26.28 -6.09 11.80
C ASP A 43 -25.75 -4.70 12.20
N GLY A 44 -24.50 -4.62 12.70
CA GLY A 44 -23.86 -3.39 13.13
C GLY A 44 -24.28 -2.88 14.52
N SER A 45 -25.17 -3.59 15.22
CA SER A 45 -25.57 -3.24 16.58
C SER A 45 -24.58 -3.75 17.64
N LEU A 46 -24.55 -3.12 18.82
CA LEU A 46 -23.80 -3.62 19.97
C LEU A 46 -24.69 -4.47 20.89
N THR A 47 -24.14 -5.55 21.42
CA THR A 47 -24.79 -6.31 22.50
C THR A 47 -24.98 -5.42 23.73
N SER A 48 -26.23 -5.11 24.07
CA SER A 48 -26.57 -4.25 25.19
C SER A 48 -27.81 -4.76 25.93
N GLY A 49 -28.01 -4.30 27.17
CA GLY A 49 -29.16 -4.69 28.00
C GLY A 49 -29.32 -6.20 28.12
N GLY A 50 -30.49 -6.72 27.76
CA GLY A 50 -30.80 -8.16 27.81
C GLY A 50 -30.01 -9.05 26.85
N THR A 51 -29.23 -8.47 25.94
CA THR A 51 -28.33 -9.19 25.02
C THR A 51 -26.86 -9.02 25.37
N SER A 52 -26.55 -8.34 26.48
CA SER A 52 -25.18 -8.12 26.95
C SER A 52 -24.46 -9.44 27.21
N LEU A 53 -23.15 -9.46 26.93
CA LEU A 53 -22.29 -10.60 27.24
C LEU A 53 -22.04 -10.77 28.75
N GLY A 54 -22.27 -9.71 29.54
CA GLY A 54 -21.96 -9.71 30.98
C GLY A 54 -20.46 -9.80 31.29
N VAL A 55 -19.59 -9.53 30.29
CA VAL A 55 -18.13 -9.58 30.45
C VAL A 55 -17.65 -8.22 30.97
N SER A 56 -17.29 -8.17 32.26
CA SER A 56 -16.71 -6.99 32.88
C SER A 56 -15.58 -7.34 33.87
N THR A 57 -14.73 -6.35 34.13
CA THR A 57 -13.70 -6.39 35.17
C THR A 57 -13.44 -4.97 35.69
N THR A 58 -12.64 -4.82 36.74
CA THR A 58 -12.27 -3.53 37.29
C THR A 58 -10.76 -3.43 37.45
N ALA A 59 -10.20 -2.25 37.23
CA ALA A 59 -8.77 -1.99 37.41
C ALA A 59 -8.54 -0.61 38.02
N VAL A 60 -7.42 -0.47 38.74
CA VAL A 60 -6.99 0.80 39.33
C VAL A 60 -5.90 1.39 38.47
N ALA A 61 -6.01 2.69 38.13
CA ALA A 61 -4.96 3.39 37.40
C ALA A 61 -3.68 3.49 38.24
N ASP A 62 -2.56 3.08 37.66
CA ASP A 62 -1.24 3.15 38.30
C ASP A 62 -0.69 4.59 38.35
N SER A 63 0.56 4.76 38.80
CA SER A 63 1.21 6.08 38.91
C SER A 63 1.37 6.82 37.59
N ASP A 64 1.32 6.09 36.47
CA ASP A 64 1.44 6.63 35.12
C ASP A 64 0.05 6.81 34.47
N GLY A 65 -1.02 6.50 35.20
CA GLY A 65 -2.40 6.60 34.70
C GLY A 65 -2.75 5.48 33.72
N LYS A 66 -2.11 4.31 33.81
CA LYS A 66 -2.38 3.13 32.97
C LYS A 66 -3.16 2.05 33.73
N LEU A 67 -3.85 1.19 32.98
CA LEU A 67 -4.60 0.06 33.52
C LEU A 67 -4.02 -1.27 33.03
N SER A 68 -3.86 -2.20 33.96
CA SER A 68 -3.58 -3.61 33.65
C SER A 68 -4.72 -4.46 34.19
N PHE A 69 -5.31 -5.29 33.33
CA PHE A 69 -6.45 -6.13 33.66
C PHE A 69 -6.48 -7.40 32.81
N SER A 70 -7.28 -8.36 33.24
CA SER A 70 -7.60 -9.57 32.47
C SER A 70 -9.07 -9.92 32.66
N PHE A 71 -9.66 -10.58 31.66
CA PHE A 71 -11.02 -11.09 31.73
C PHE A 71 -10.99 -12.59 32.08
N PRO A 72 -11.43 -12.98 33.29
CA PRO A 72 -11.32 -14.37 33.76
C PRO A 72 -12.14 -15.36 32.92
N SER A 73 -13.25 -14.89 32.36
CA SER A 73 -14.17 -15.67 31.52
C SER A 73 -13.72 -15.79 30.06
N GLY A 74 -12.59 -15.18 29.70
CA GLY A 74 -12.18 -14.99 28.31
C GLY A 74 -12.99 -13.90 27.60
N VAL A 75 -12.70 -13.73 26.32
CA VAL A 75 -13.34 -12.76 25.42
C VAL A 75 -13.88 -13.49 24.18
N PRO A 76 -14.91 -12.94 23.50
CA PRO A 76 -15.35 -13.43 22.19
C PRO A 76 -14.19 -13.60 21.21
N ASP A 77 -14.24 -14.66 20.39
CA ASP A 77 -13.28 -14.93 19.32
C ASP A 77 -13.91 -14.71 17.93
N ASN A 78 -13.09 -14.83 16.88
CA ASN A 78 -13.50 -14.61 15.49
C ASN A 78 -14.45 -15.68 14.92
N SER A 79 -14.82 -16.71 15.69
CA SER A 79 -15.93 -17.59 15.35
C SER A 79 -17.28 -17.00 15.72
N SER A 80 -17.29 -16.02 16.63
CA SER A 80 -18.48 -15.44 17.23
C SER A 80 -18.76 -13.99 16.81
N CYS A 81 -17.72 -13.22 16.45
CA CYS A 81 -17.81 -11.81 16.05
C CYS A 81 -16.64 -11.42 15.16
N ASN A 82 -16.79 -10.35 14.37
CA ASN A 82 -15.63 -9.72 13.72
C ASN A 82 -14.93 -8.74 14.68
N PHE A 83 -15.71 -7.98 15.46
CA PHE A 83 -15.17 -6.97 16.36
C PHE A 83 -15.87 -6.96 17.73
N MET A 84 -15.14 -6.50 18.73
CA MET A 84 -15.63 -6.17 20.06
C MET A 84 -15.44 -4.68 20.33
N VAL A 85 -16.27 -4.13 21.19
CA VAL A 85 -16.10 -2.80 21.76
C VAL A 85 -15.72 -2.93 23.21
N ILE A 86 -14.62 -2.30 23.57
CA ILE A 86 -14.15 -2.19 24.96
C ILE A 86 -14.50 -0.79 25.45
N THR A 87 -15.29 -0.71 26.50
CA THR A 87 -15.69 0.56 27.12
C THR A 87 -15.12 0.64 28.54
N LEU A 88 -14.44 1.74 28.81
CA LEU A 88 -13.91 2.11 30.12
C LEU A 88 -14.81 3.19 30.75
N THR A 89 -15.37 2.92 31.92
CA THR A 89 -16.14 3.90 32.70
C THR A 89 -15.49 4.22 34.04
N ASN A 90 -15.61 5.48 34.44
CA ASN A 90 -15.14 5.95 35.75
C ASN A 90 -16.14 5.62 36.87
N SER A 91 -15.82 6.05 38.09
CA SER A 91 -16.66 5.86 39.28
C SER A 91 -18.04 6.54 39.23
N SER A 92 -18.24 7.47 38.28
CA SER A 92 -19.50 8.18 38.03
C SER A 92 -20.26 7.63 36.80
N ASP A 93 -19.89 6.44 36.31
CA ASP A 93 -20.42 5.80 35.11
C ASP A 93 -20.21 6.60 33.80
N ALA A 94 -19.33 7.61 33.81
CA ALA A 94 -19.00 8.34 32.59
C ALA A 94 -17.99 7.51 31.75
N VAL A 95 -18.21 7.47 30.43
CA VAL A 95 -17.28 6.81 29.49
C VAL A 95 -16.04 7.67 29.36
N GLU A 96 -14.92 7.15 29.86
CA GLU A 96 -13.61 7.81 29.79
C GLU A 96 -12.89 7.46 28.49
N ARG A 97 -12.96 6.20 28.09
CA ARG A 97 -12.32 5.70 26.89
C ARG A 97 -13.15 4.58 26.26
N ARG A 98 -13.02 4.45 24.95
CA ARG A 98 -13.60 3.36 24.18
C ARG A 98 -12.63 2.92 23.09
N SER A 99 -12.68 1.65 22.70
CA SER A 99 -11.95 1.16 21.54
C SER A 99 -12.76 0.07 20.85
N ILE A 100 -12.66 -0.01 19.53
CA ILE A 100 -13.11 -1.16 18.77
C ILE A 100 -11.89 -2.02 18.43
N VAL A 101 -12.00 -3.32 18.70
CA VAL A 101 -10.88 -4.25 18.57
C VAL A 101 -11.33 -5.50 17.80
N PRO A 102 -10.48 -6.04 16.93
CA PRO A 102 -10.82 -7.25 16.18
C PRO A 102 -10.92 -8.44 17.13
N CYS A 103 -11.86 -9.34 16.89
CA CYS A 103 -11.96 -10.59 17.65
C CYS A 103 -10.76 -11.49 17.30
N PRO A 104 -10.02 -12.05 18.28
CA PRO A 104 -8.85 -12.86 18.01
C PRO A 104 -9.22 -14.21 17.40
N ASP A 105 -8.27 -14.86 16.74
CA ASP A 105 -8.40 -16.28 16.43
C ASP A 105 -8.61 -17.09 17.72
N ALA A 106 -9.40 -18.15 17.64
CA ALA A 106 -9.70 -19.00 18.79
C ALA A 106 -8.42 -19.48 19.51
N GLY A 107 -8.34 -19.20 20.81
CA GLY A 107 -7.21 -19.56 21.67
C GLY A 107 -5.96 -18.66 21.53
N LYS A 108 -6.00 -17.61 20.70
CA LYS A 108 -4.94 -16.61 20.63
C LYS A 108 -5.16 -15.49 21.65
N ALA A 109 -4.06 -14.92 22.13
CA ALA A 109 -4.10 -13.71 22.92
C ALA A 109 -4.47 -12.51 22.04
N LEU A 110 -5.18 -11.54 22.60
CA LEU A 110 -5.44 -10.25 21.93
C LEU A 110 -4.72 -9.14 22.70
N PRO A 111 -3.68 -8.53 22.11
CA PRO A 111 -3.12 -7.29 22.62
C PRO A 111 -4.16 -6.17 22.55
N LEU A 112 -4.31 -5.41 23.63
CA LEU A 112 -5.29 -4.33 23.74
C LEU A 112 -4.61 -3.03 24.16
N GLY A 113 -4.84 -1.98 23.39
CA GLY A 113 -4.49 -0.59 23.69
C GLY A 113 -5.71 0.30 23.51
N VAL A 114 -5.96 1.18 24.48
CA VAL A 114 -7.07 2.15 24.44
C VAL A 114 -6.52 3.54 24.74
N SER A 115 -6.79 4.50 23.85
CA SER A 115 -6.39 5.91 23.94
C SER A 115 -7.52 6.84 23.49
N GLY A 116 -7.30 8.16 23.52
CA GLY A 116 -8.29 9.14 23.03
C GLY A 116 -8.55 9.04 21.53
N ILE A 117 -7.53 8.74 20.73
CA ILE A 117 -7.70 8.49 19.29
C ILE A 117 -8.53 7.23 19.05
N THR A 118 -8.26 6.13 19.77
CA THR A 118 -9.05 4.90 19.59
C THR A 118 -10.50 5.11 20.01
N GLN A 119 -10.78 6.03 20.93
CA GLN A 119 -12.14 6.42 21.29
C GLN A 119 -12.86 7.12 20.15
N LYS A 120 -12.22 8.10 19.49
CA LYS A 120 -12.80 8.73 18.29
C LYS A 120 -13.02 7.75 17.16
N GLN A 121 -12.05 6.86 16.94
CA GLN A 121 -12.17 5.77 15.96
C GLN A 121 -13.35 4.85 16.30
N ALA A 122 -13.48 4.45 17.57
CA ALA A 122 -14.57 3.61 18.02
C ALA A 122 -15.94 4.29 17.85
N ASP A 123 -16.07 5.56 18.24
CA ASP A 123 -17.35 6.27 18.13
C ASP A 123 -17.78 6.43 16.66
N ALA A 124 -16.86 6.81 15.76
CA ALA A 124 -17.15 6.83 14.32
C ALA A 124 -17.51 5.46 13.77
N LEU A 125 -16.77 4.42 14.15
CA LEU A 125 -16.99 3.07 13.62
C LEU A 125 -18.28 2.47 14.12
N ILE A 126 -18.63 2.63 15.39
CA ILE A 126 -19.91 2.16 15.95
C ILE A 126 -21.08 2.81 15.21
N GLU A 127 -21.01 4.12 14.97
CA GLU A 127 -22.01 4.81 14.16
C GLU A 127 -22.04 4.31 12.71
N ALA A 128 -20.87 4.12 12.09
CA ALA A 128 -20.76 3.60 10.72
C ALA A 128 -21.38 2.21 10.58
N PHE A 129 -21.06 1.28 11.49
CA PHE A 129 -21.61 -0.07 11.50
C PHE A 129 -23.12 -0.05 11.71
N SER A 130 -23.61 0.71 12.69
CA SER A 130 -25.05 0.85 12.95
C SER A 130 -25.80 1.41 11.73
N ASN A 131 -25.24 2.42 11.06
CA ASN A 131 -25.85 3.03 9.87
C ASN A 131 -25.77 2.11 8.64
N ALA A 132 -24.69 1.34 8.52
CA ALA A 132 -24.48 0.41 7.43
C ALA A 132 -25.26 -0.90 7.59
N GLY A 133 -25.74 -1.20 8.80
CA GLY A 133 -26.45 -2.45 9.10
C GLY A 133 -25.56 -3.68 8.95
N THR A 134 -24.25 -3.56 9.23
CA THR A 134 -23.24 -4.60 8.99
C THR A 134 -22.08 -4.47 9.98
N ASP A 135 -21.27 -5.52 10.14
CA ASP A 135 -19.98 -5.52 10.85
C ASP A 135 -18.78 -5.74 9.90
N ASP A 136 -18.93 -5.37 8.62
CA ASP A 136 -17.95 -5.66 7.56
C ASP A 136 -16.52 -5.20 7.94
N PRO A 137 -15.53 -6.11 8.02
CA PRO A 137 -14.15 -5.77 8.33
C PRO A 137 -13.51 -4.76 7.37
N ILE A 138 -13.99 -4.65 6.13
CA ILE A 138 -13.53 -3.63 5.19
C ILE A 138 -13.89 -2.24 5.72
N LEU A 139 -15.13 -2.07 6.23
CA LEU A 139 -15.58 -0.82 6.85
C LEU A 139 -14.71 -0.44 8.05
N ALA A 140 -14.32 -1.42 8.86
CA ALA A 140 -13.41 -1.22 9.99
C ALA A 140 -12.06 -0.64 9.54
N VAL A 141 -11.42 -1.28 8.55
CA VAL A 141 -10.11 -0.87 8.02
C VAL A 141 -10.13 0.57 7.54
N PHE A 142 -11.15 0.95 6.79
CA PHE A 142 -11.28 2.32 6.27
C PHE A 142 -11.58 3.32 7.39
N GLY A 143 -12.51 3.02 8.30
CA GLY A 143 -12.81 3.91 9.42
C GLY A 143 -11.60 4.18 10.31
N MET A 144 -10.79 3.15 10.59
CA MET A 144 -9.52 3.29 11.31
C MET A 144 -8.47 4.10 10.52
N THR A 145 -8.51 4.03 9.18
CA THR A 145 -7.57 4.75 8.32
C THR A 145 -7.88 6.26 8.27
N ILE A 146 -9.17 6.63 8.26
CA ILE A 146 -9.61 8.02 8.06
C ILE A 146 -9.75 8.83 9.36
N VAL A 147 -9.98 8.17 10.50
CA VAL A 147 -10.09 8.85 11.80
C VAL A 147 -8.71 8.87 12.47
N ARG A 148 -8.02 10.01 12.37
CA ARG A 148 -6.62 10.18 12.80
C ARG A 148 -6.40 11.24 13.88
N SER A 149 -7.42 12.03 14.20
CA SER A 149 -7.31 13.14 15.13
C SER A 149 -8.35 13.08 16.24
N GLU A 150 -7.94 13.49 17.45
CA GLU A 150 -8.82 13.69 18.59
C GLU A 150 -9.74 14.92 18.44
N GLY A 151 -9.38 15.83 17.54
CA GLY A 151 -10.11 17.07 17.25
C GLY A 151 -11.36 16.87 16.40
N ILE A 152 -11.56 15.68 15.81
CA ILE A 152 -12.73 15.39 14.97
C ILE A 152 -13.99 15.41 15.84
N THR A 153 -14.96 16.21 15.39
CA THR A 153 -16.24 16.40 16.08
C THR A 153 -17.21 15.25 15.80
N SER A 154 -18.20 15.03 16.68
CA SER A 154 -19.21 13.98 16.47
C SER A 154 -20.01 14.14 15.17
N ALA A 155 -20.25 15.39 14.72
CA ALA A 155 -20.93 15.65 13.45
C ALA A 155 -20.06 15.26 12.24
N GLU A 156 -18.75 15.52 12.31
CA GLU A 156 -17.79 15.06 11.31
C GLU A 156 -17.69 13.55 11.30
N LEU A 157 -17.62 12.90 12.48
CA LEU A 157 -17.59 11.43 12.59
C LEU A 157 -18.82 10.78 11.93
N SER A 158 -20.03 11.32 12.16
CA SER A 158 -21.27 10.87 11.51
C SER A 158 -21.22 11.00 10.00
N THR A 159 -20.67 12.12 9.51
CA THR A 159 -20.49 12.36 8.07
C THR A 159 -19.48 11.38 7.46
N MET A 160 -18.35 11.14 8.12
CA MET A 160 -17.32 10.19 7.70
C MET A 160 -17.87 8.76 7.68
N ALA A 161 -18.62 8.38 8.71
CA ALA A 161 -19.31 7.09 8.79
C ALA A 161 -20.25 6.86 7.60
N ASN A 162 -21.04 7.87 7.24
CA ASN A 162 -21.93 7.81 6.08
C ASN A 162 -21.17 7.69 4.75
N ILE A 163 -20.07 8.42 4.57
CA ILE A 163 -19.22 8.35 3.38
C ILE A 163 -18.60 6.96 3.22
N CYS A 164 -18.05 6.41 4.31
CA CYS A 164 -17.48 5.07 4.32
C CYS A 164 -18.53 3.99 3.99
N GLN A 165 -19.72 4.10 4.59
CA GLN A 165 -20.83 3.20 4.31
C GLN A 165 -21.19 3.20 2.82
N GLN A 166 -21.40 4.39 2.23
CA GLN A 166 -21.76 4.50 0.81
C GLN A 166 -20.63 4.01 -0.11
N GLY A 167 -19.38 4.33 0.20
CA GLY A 167 -18.23 3.92 -0.61
C GLY A 167 -17.93 2.42 -0.56
N ILE A 168 -18.27 1.74 0.53
CA ILE A 168 -17.90 0.34 0.75
C ILE A 168 -19.05 -0.61 0.43
N VAL A 169 -20.22 -0.37 1.04
CA VAL A 169 -21.39 -1.25 0.91
C VAL A 169 -22.47 -0.70 -0.01
N GLY A 170 -22.35 0.56 -0.44
CA GLY A 170 -23.24 1.14 -1.44
C GLY A 170 -23.09 0.49 -2.82
N SER A 171 -24.12 0.64 -3.66
CA SER A 171 -24.07 0.16 -5.05
C SER A 171 -22.96 0.85 -5.84
N GLY A 172 -22.20 0.08 -6.61
CA GLY A 172 -20.99 0.54 -7.29
C GLY A 172 -19.81 0.80 -6.36
N GLY A 173 -19.94 0.55 -5.05
CA GLY A 173 -18.86 0.69 -4.07
C GLY A 173 -17.89 -0.50 -4.07
N PHE A 174 -17.02 -0.53 -3.07
CA PHE A 174 -15.92 -1.49 -2.95
C PHE A 174 -16.36 -2.95 -3.10
N VAL A 175 -17.37 -3.37 -2.33
CA VAL A 175 -17.83 -4.77 -2.31
C VAL A 175 -18.54 -5.14 -3.61
N ASP A 176 -19.40 -4.24 -4.12
CA ASP A 176 -20.14 -4.45 -5.37
C ASP A 176 -19.18 -4.60 -6.56
N ASP A 177 -18.17 -3.72 -6.65
CA ASP A 177 -17.13 -3.77 -7.70
C ASP A 177 -16.38 -5.11 -7.71
N MET A 178 -15.91 -5.59 -6.55
CA MET A 178 -15.23 -6.88 -6.45
C MET A 178 -16.12 -8.03 -6.94
N THR A 179 -17.38 -8.07 -6.50
CA THR A 179 -18.31 -9.14 -6.89
C THR A 179 -18.65 -9.10 -8.38
N SER A 180 -18.85 -7.90 -8.94
CA SER A 180 -19.09 -7.70 -10.38
C SER A 180 -17.94 -8.21 -11.26
N LYS A 181 -16.73 -8.28 -10.69
CA LYS A 181 -15.50 -8.71 -11.35
C LYS A 181 -15.06 -10.13 -10.99
N GLY A 182 -15.99 -10.93 -10.47
CA GLY A 182 -15.84 -12.38 -10.31
C GLY A 182 -15.30 -12.83 -8.95
N VAL A 183 -15.16 -11.93 -7.96
CA VAL A 183 -14.92 -12.36 -6.58
C VAL A 183 -16.17 -13.03 -6.04
N THR A 184 -16.08 -14.33 -5.76
CA THR A 184 -17.21 -15.13 -5.28
C THR A 184 -17.56 -14.81 -3.84
N SER A 185 -18.80 -15.09 -3.42
CA SER A 185 -19.22 -14.91 -2.02
C SER A 185 -18.37 -15.72 -1.03
N ALA A 186 -17.87 -16.89 -1.42
CA ALA A 186 -16.98 -17.70 -0.59
C ALA A 186 -15.59 -17.07 -0.42
N GLN A 187 -15.02 -16.53 -1.50
CA GLN A 187 -13.78 -15.75 -1.44
C GLN A 187 -13.97 -14.50 -0.58
N LEU A 188 -15.07 -13.79 -0.74
CA LEU A 188 -15.37 -12.59 0.05
C LEU A 188 -15.57 -12.90 1.54
N ALA A 189 -16.19 -14.03 1.89
CA ALA A 189 -16.30 -14.48 3.28
C ALA A 189 -14.92 -14.81 3.88
N THR A 190 -14.08 -15.51 3.12
CA THR A 190 -12.69 -15.82 3.52
C THR A 190 -11.88 -14.53 3.70
N TYR A 191 -12.03 -13.59 2.77
CA TYR A 191 -11.39 -12.28 2.78
C TYR A 191 -11.68 -11.50 4.06
N ARG A 192 -12.97 -11.35 4.40
CA ARG A 192 -13.40 -10.67 5.63
C ARG A 192 -12.84 -11.33 6.88
N LYS A 193 -12.90 -12.66 6.96
CA LYS A 193 -12.34 -13.39 8.10
C LYS A 193 -10.82 -13.16 8.24
N LYS A 194 -10.10 -13.16 7.11
CA LYS A 194 -8.66 -12.94 7.07
C LYS A 194 -8.26 -11.53 7.46
N ILE A 195 -9.04 -10.52 7.08
CA ILE A 195 -8.85 -9.15 7.55
C ILE A 195 -8.89 -9.11 9.09
N VAL A 196 -9.90 -9.73 9.71
CA VAL A 196 -10.02 -9.75 11.18
C VAL A 196 -8.82 -10.45 11.83
N SER A 197 -8.44 -11.63 11.35
CA SER A 197 -7.29 -12.37 11.89
C SER A 197 -5.99 -11.57 11.78
N LEU A 198 -5.73 -10.91 10.65
CA LEU A 198 -4.53 -10.09 10.44
C LEU A 198 -4.52 -8.83 11.32
N LEU A 199 -5.68 -8.21 11.55
CA LEU A 199 -5.78 -7.07 12.48
C LEU A 199 -5.55 -7.49 13.93
N ALA A 200 -5.95 -8.71 14.29
CA ALA A 200 -5.85 -9.27 15.63
C ALA A 200 -4.54 -10.01 15.93
N ASP A 201 -3.60 -10.05 14.97
CA ASP A 201 -2.35 -10.79 15.15
C ASP A 201 -1.59 -10.29 16.41
N PRO A 202 -1.23 -11.20 17.34
CA PRO A 202 -0.66 -10.80 18.62
C PRO A 202 0.77 -10.29 18.53
N ASP A 203 1.50 -10.62 17.46
CA ASP A 203 2.91 -10.32 17.31
C ASP A 203 3.09 -9.02 16.52
N ASP A 204 2.24 -8.78 15.52
CA ASP A 204 2.42 -7.64 14.63
C ASP A 204 1.13 -6.97 14.12
N GLY A 205 -0.05 -7.40 14.59
CA GLY A 205 -1.34 -6.88 14.16
C GLY A 205 -1.58 -5.42 14.53
N TYR A 206 -2.65 -4.84 13.98
CA TYR A 206 -3.05 -3.46 14.30
C TYR A 206 -3.28 -3.28 15.81
N SER A 207 -3.97 -4.23 16.45
CA SER A 207 -4.25 -4.16 17.89
C SER A 207 -2.96 -4.20 18.74
N LYS A 208 -1.94 -4.94 18.30
CA LYS A 208 -0.61 -4.97 18.91
C LYS A 208 0.11 -3.64 18.81
N LEU A 209 0.11 -3.00 17.64
CA LEU A 209 0.79 -1.71 17.44
C LEU A 209 0.09 -0.57 18.19
N VAL A 210 -1.25 -0.61 18.27
CA VAL A 210 -2.01 0.30 19.12
C VAL A 210 -1.70 0.07 20.60
N LYS A 211 -1.59 -1.19 21.03
CA LYS A 211 -1.12 -1.50 22.39
C LYS A 211 0.27 -0.92 22.66
N ASP A 212 1.21 -1.08 21.74
CA ASP A 212 2.58 -0.56 21.89
C ASP A 212 2.62 0.96 21.98
N SER A 213 1.69 1.66 21.31
CA SER A 213 1.51 3.10 21.46
C SER A 213 1.08 3.51 22.88
N VAL A 214 0.22 2.71 23.52
CA VAL A 214 -0.26 2.95 24.90
C VAL A 214 0.78 2.52 25.94
N ASP A 215 1.53 1.47 25.65
CA ASP A 215 2.52 0.88 26.57
C ASP A 215 3.85 1.64 26.63
N VAL A 216 4.06 2.69 25.82
CA VAL A 216 5.28 3.52 25.84
C VAL A 216 5.65 3.90 27.28
N ALA A 217 6.89 3.58 27.68
CA ALA A 217 7.31 3.59 29.09
C ALA A 217 7.25 4.96 29.76
N ASP A 218 7.48 6.04 29.00
CA ASP A 218 7.26 7.40 29.46
C ASP A 218 5.97 7.94 28.83
N VAL A 219 4.94 8.17 29.65
CA VAL A 219 3.68 8.77 29.20
C VAL A 219 3.83 10.19 28.66
N ASN A 220 5.02 10.79 28.83
CA ASN A 220 5.39 12.08 28.25
C ASN A 220 6.11 11.95 26.88
N ASP A 221 6.49 10.74 26.45
CA ASP A 221 7.04 10.51 25.11
C ASP A 221 5.91 10.36 24.08
N SER A 222 5.20 11.47 23.89
CA SER A 222 4.13 11.59 22.89
C SER A 222 4.63 11.34 21.45
N THR A 223 5.93 11.51 21.22
CA THR A 223 6.57 11.28 19.92
C THR A 223 6.65 9.79 19.60
N LEU A 224 7.12 8.97 20.55
CA LEU A 224 7.16 7.52 20.37
C LEU A 224 5.74 6.91 20.32
N ALA A 225 4.81 7.43 21.13
CA ALA A 225 3.42 7.00 21.07
C ALA A 225 2.79 7.30 19.71
N ALA A 226 3.03 8.49 19.14
CA ALA A 226 2.59 8.85 17.79
C ALA A 226 3.25 7.98 16.71
N ALA A 227 4.56 7.71 16.83
CA ALA A 227 5.26 6.85 15.90
C ALA A 227 4.64 5.44 15.82
N LYS A 228 4.30 4.84 16.97
CA LYS A 228 3.62 3.54 17.02
C LYS A 228 2.22 3.54 16.41
N ARG A 229 1.48 4.66 16.50
CA ARG A 229 0.20 4.82 15.77
C ARG A 229 0.40 4.92 14.27
N GLY A 230 1.44 5.64 13.82
CA GLY A 230 1.75 5.70 12.40
C GLY A 230 2.22 4.36 11.83
N GLU A 231 2.95 3.56 12.61
CA GLU A 231 3.23 2.15 12.27
C GLU A 231 1.92 1.34 12.12
N ALA A 232 0.99 1.48 13.07
CA ALA A 232 -0.32 0.80 13.00
C ALA A 232 -1.11 1.21 11.75
N ALA A 233 -1.11 2.51 11.44
CA ALA A 233 -1.75 3.06 10.26
C ALA A 233 -1.14 2.54 8.95
N ALA A 234 0.18 2.40 8.88
CA ALA A 234 0.87 1.87 7.71
C ALA A 234 0.48 0.39 7.42
N LYS A 235 -0.06 -0.33 8.41
CA LYS A 235 -0.53 -1.71 8.24
C LYS A 235 -1.96 -1.81 7.73
N LEU A 236 -2.85 -0.88 8.08
CA LEU A 236 -4.29 -0.99 7.87
C LEU A 236 -4.67 -1.37 6.43
N LEU A 237 -4.19 -0.61 5.44
CA LEU A 237 -4.54 -0.89 4.04
C LEU A 237 -3.78 -2.10 3.46
N GLY A 238 -2.58 -2.40 3.96
CA GLY A 238 -1.80 -3.59 3.55
C GLY A 238 -2.47 -4.92 3.94
N VAL A 239 -3.27 -4.92 5.01
CA VAL A 239 -4.10 -6.08 5.42
C VAL A 239 -5.06 -6.49 4.30
N LEU A 240 -5.59 -5.53 3.53
CA LEU A 240 -6.50 -5.80 2.41
C LEU A 240 -5.81 -6.57 1.28
N VAL A 241 -4.53 -6.30 1.01
CA VAL A 241 -3.76 -7.01 -0.03
C VAL A 241 -3.44 -8.44 0.42
N THR A 242 -2.94 -8.58 1.64
CA THR A 242 -2.58 -9.89 2.20
C THR A 242 -3.80 -10.81 2.31
N ALA A 243 -4.94 -10.26 2.78
CA ALA A 243 -6.17 -11.02 2.88
C ALA A 243 -6.70 -11.48 1.52
N ALA A 244 -6.45 -10.74 0.43
CA ALA A 244 -6.89 -11.12 -0.92
C ALA A 244 -6.14 -12.34 -1.44
N THR A 245 -4.81 -12.39 -1.23
CA THR A 245 -4.00 -13.59 -1.51
C THR A 245 -4.53 -14.79 -0.74
N ASP A 246 -4.74 -14.64 0.57
CA ASP A 246 -5.24 -15.71 1.44
C ASP A 246 -6.65 -16.18 1.06
N ALA A 247 -7.48 -15.28 0.54
CA ALA A 247 -8.81 -15.58 0.03
C ALA A 247 -8.80 -16.18 -1.39
N GLY A 248 -7.66 -16.24 -2.06
CA GLY A 248 -7.50 -16.86 -3.36
C GLY A 248 -8.09 -16.05 -4.53
N PHE A 249 -8.00 -14.72 -4.50
CA PHE A 249 -8.33 -13.86 -5.64
C PHE A 249 -7.25 -12.81 -5.90
N SER A 250 -7.26 -12.21 -7.10
CA SER A 250 -6.23 -11.23 -7.49
C SER A 250 -6.27 -9.99 -6.62
N GLN A 251 -5.11 -9.59 -6.10
CA GLN A 251 -4.91 -8.33 -5.37
C GLN A 251 -5.26 -7.09 -6.21
N ASP A 252 -5.24 -7.19 -7.55
CA ASP A 252 -5.66 -6.10 -8.42
C ASP A 252 -7.14 -5.73 -8.22
N ARG A 253 -7.98 -6.70 -7.84
CA ARG A 253 -9.40 -6.45 -7.52
C ARG A 253 -9.57 -5.54 -6.31
N VAL A 254 -8.64 -5.59 -5.35
CA VAL A 254 -8.65 -4.69 -4.19
C VAL A 254 -8.44 -3.25 -4.66
N LEU A 255 -7.41 -3.01 -5.48
CA LEU A 255 -7.10 -1.66 -6.00
C LEU A 255 -8.17 -1.09 -6.93
N GLU A 256 -8.74 -1.94 -7.78
CA GLU A 256 -9.87 -1.54 -8.60
C GLU A 256 -11.09 -1.15 -7.74
N ALA A 257 -11.37 -1.92 -6.70
CA ALA A 257 -12.43 -1.63 -5.74
C ALA A 257 -12.17 -0.36 -4.91
N PHE A 258 -10.90 -0.01 -4.65
CA PHE A 258 -10.53 1.30 -4.09
C PHE A 258 -10.94 2.45 -5.02
N ASN A 259 -10.72 2.31 -6.33
CA ASN A 259 -11.14 3.33 -7.28
C ASN A 259 -12.68 3.42 -7.38
N ALA A 260 -13.39 2.30 -7.33
CA ALA A 260 -14.85 2.26 -7.22
C ALA A 260 -15.36 2.99 -5.96
N MET A 261 -14.76 2.70 -4.81
CA MET A 261 -15.05 3.42 -3.57
C MET A 261 -14.76 4.92 -3.72
N GLY A 262 -13.62 5.29 -4.30
CA GLY A 262 -13.23 6.67 -4.53
C GLY A 262 -14.22 7.44 -5.41
N ALA A 263 -14.84 6.77 -6.39
CA ALA A 263 -15.86 7.36 -7.26
C ALA A 263 -17.11 7.84 -6.49
N ILE A 264 -17.37 7.24 -5.34
CA ILE A 264 -18.48 7.61 -4.44
C ILE A 264 -17.97 8.55 -3.35
N ALA A 265 -16.88 8.17 -2.68
CA ALA A 265 -16.39 8.85 -1.49
C ALA A 265 -15.83 10.26 -1.80
N VAL A 266 -15.07 10.44 -2.88
CA VAL A 266 -14.43 11.73 -3.20
C VAL A 266 -15.46 12.84 -3.46
N PRO A 267 -16.52 12.62 -4.28
CA PRO A 267 -17.59 13.61 -4.42
C PRO A 267 -18.31 13.93 -3.11
N LEU A 268 -18.56 12.93 -2.26
CA LEU A 268 -19.23 13.13 -0.97
C LEU A 268 -18.35 13.93 0.00
N ILE A 269 -17.05 13.64 0.07
CA ILE A 269 -16.08 14.42 0.86
C ILE A 269 -16.09 15.87 0.38
N THR A 270 -15.98 16.09 -0.93
CA THR A 270 -16.00 17.44 -1.52
C THR A 270 -17.28 18.21 -1.15
N THR A 271 -18.43 17.54 -1.22
CA THR A 271 -19.74 18.13 -0.86
C THR A 271 -19.81 18.47 0.63
N ALA A 272 -19.32 17.57 1.48
CA ALA A 272 -19.30 17.76 2.93
C ALA A 272 -18.33 18.87 3.37
N THR A 273 -17.20 19.05 2.67
CA THR A 273 -16.31 20.18 2.92
C THR A 273 -16.97 21.49 2.51
N ASN A 274 -17.59 21.54 1.32
CA ASN A 274 -18.23 22.75 0.80
C ASN A 274 -19.42 23.22 1.65
N ASN A 275 -20.16 22.30 2.25
CA ASN A 275 -21.31 22.63 3.09
C ASN A 275 -20.95 22.80 4.59
N GLY A 276 -19.67 22.62 4.96
CA GLY A 276 -19.18 22.78 6.33
C GLY A 276 -19.46 21.60 7.27
N SER A 277 -19.92 20.45 6.75
CA SER A 277 -20.10 19.22 7.55
C SER A 277 -18.78 18.50 7.84
N LEU A 278 -17.76 18.75 7.01
CA LEU A 278 -16.36 18.40 7.27
C LEU A 278 -15.51 19.66 7.28
N SER A 279 -14.63 19.80 8.27
CA SER A 279 -13.60 20.83 8.22
C SER A 279 -12.60 20.54 7.10
N ALA A 280 -11.92 21.60 6.61
CA ALA A 280 -10.90 21.44 5.59
C ALA A 280 -9.72 20.60 6.10
N ALA A 281 -9.30 20.80 7.36
CA ALA A 281 -8.27 20.00 8.02
C ALA A 281 -8.63 18.50 8.08
N THR A 282 -9.88 18.18 8.44
CA THR A 282 -10.36 16.79 8.43
C THR A 282 -10.33 16.22 7.01
N ALA A 283 -10.85 16.94 6.01
CA ALA A 283 -10.84 16.48 4.62
C ALA A 283 -9.42 16.26 4.07
N GLN A 284 -8.49 17.16 4.40
CA GLN A 284 -7.08 17.03 4.02
C GLN A 284 -6.42 15.84 4.73
N SER A 285 -6.71 15.61 6.01
CA SER A 285 -6.23 14.45 6.77
C SER A 285 -6.67 13.12 6.14
N ILE A 286 -7.94 13.04 5.72
CA ILE A 286 -8.49 11.87 5.01
C ILE A 286 -7.73 11.65 3.70
N ASN A 287 -7.59 12.69 2.88
CA ASN A 287 -6.92 12.60 1.59
C ASN A 287 -5.47 12.13 1.73
N SER A 288 -4.75 12.71 2.70
CA SER A 288 -3.37 12.35 3.02
C SER A 288 -3.23 10.91 3.51
N SER A 289 -4.05 10.52 4.49
CA SER A 289 -3.98 9.18 5.12
C SER A 289 -4.36 8.07 4.13
N VAL A 290 -5.42 8.28 3.34
CA VAL A 290 -5.86 7.32 2.33
C VAL A 290 -4.91 7.32 1.12
N GLY A 291 -4.51 8.50 0.64
CA GLY A 291 -3.62 8.64 -0.52
C GLY A 291 -2.26 8.02 -0.29
N GLY A 292 -1.59 8.36 0.82
CA GLY A 292 -0.35 7.70 1.22
C GLY A 292 -0.56 6.21 1.45
N GLY A 293 -1.67 5.83 2.10
CA GLY A 293 -2.01 4.42 2.36
C GLY A 293 -2.12 3.60 1.08
N ILE A 294 -2.72 4.16 0.02
CA ILE A 294 -2.85 3.53 -1.29
C ILE A 294 -1.48 3.37 -1.97
N GLN A 295 -0.58 4.35 -1.86
CA GLN A 295 0.79 4.20 -2.39
C GLN A 295 1.52 3.03 -1.71
N LYS A 296 1.42 2.92 -0.39
CA LYS A 296 2.00 1.78 0.33
C LYS A 296 1.34 0.46 -0.06
N LEU A 297 0.01 0.43 -0.18
CA LEU A 297 -0.73 -0.75 -0.64
C LEU A 297 -0.23 -1.21 -2.01
N ARG A 298 -0.03 -0.28 -2.95
CA ARG A 298 0.54 -0.55 -4.27
C ARG A 298 1.95 -1.12 -4.19
N ALA A 299 2.78 -0.61 -3.28
CA ALA A 299 4.11 -1.13 -3.00
C ALA A 299 4.09 -2.56 -2.44
N ASP A 300 3.28 -2.82 -1.41
CA ASP A 300 3.13 -4.16 -0.81
C ASP A 300 2.69 -5.19 -1.88
N ARG A 301 1.67 -4.84 -2.68
CA ARG A 301 1.21 -5.65 -3.83
C ARG A 301 2.32 -5.89 -4.84
N GLY A 302 3.01 -4.83 -5.28
CA GLY A 302 4.07 -4.92 -6.27
C GLY A 302 5.20 -5.84 -5.82
N ILE A 303 5.64 -5.69 -4.56
CA ILE A 303 6.69 -6.52 -3.95
C ILE A 303 6.32 -7.99 -3.97
N GLU A 304 5.09 -8.32 -3.57
CA GLU A 304 4.63 -9.72 -3.55
C GLU A 304 4.59 -10.30 -4.97
N LYS A 305 3.98 -9.59 -5.93
CA LYS A 305 3.87 -10.04 -7.33
C LYS A 305 5.23 -10.21 -7.98
N TYR A 306 6.15 -9.26 -7.80
CA TYR A 306 7.50 -9.35 -8.35
C TYR A 306 8.30 -10.51 -7.73
N THR A 307 8.18 -10.74 -6.42
CA THR A 307 8.84 -11.87 -5.75
C THR A 307 8.35 -13.21 -6.31
N GLN A 308 7.03 -13.36 -6.46
CA GLN A 308 6.42 -14.56 -7.06
C GLN A 308 6.84 -14.75 -8.53
N ALA A 309 6.87 -13.66 -9.32
CA ALA A 309 7.28 -13.69 -10.71
C ALA A 309 8.75 -14.06 -10.89
N MET A 310 9.65 -13.48 -10.07
CA MET A 310 11.07 -13.85 -10.02
C MET A 310 11.26 -15.34 -9.71
N SER A 311 10.56 -15.84 -8.68
CA SER A 311 10.62 -17.27 -8.32
C SER A 311 10.12 -18.17 -9.45
N THR A 312 9.02 -17.79 -10.10
CA THR A 312 8.43 -18.53 -11.23
C THR A 312 9.38 -18.64 -12.43
N LEU A 313 10.22 -17.62 -12.66
CA LEU A 313 11.21 -17.59 -13.72
C LEU A 313 12.58 -18.15 -13.31
N GLY A 314 12.69 -18.73 -12.11
CA GLY A 314 13.90 -19.41 -11.66
C GLY A 314 14.99 -18.49 -11.13
N ALA A 315 14.63 -17.34 -10.56
CA ALA A 315 15.59 -16.47 -9.88
C ALA A 315 16.41 -17.23 -8.84
N SER A 316 17.71 -16.91 -8.75
CA SER A 316 18.59 -17.54 -7.77
C SER A 316 18.23 -17.09 -6.35
N GLY A 317 18.65 -17.86 -5.33
CA GLY A 317 18.50 -17.45 -3.93
C GLY A 317 19.16 -16.11 -3.61
N ALA A 318 20.25 -15.78 -4.30
CA ALA A 318 20.91 -14.47 -4.18
C ALA A 318 20.07 -13.34 -4.79
N ASP A 319 19.48 -13.56 -5.97
CA ASP A 319 18.59 -12.58 -6.62
C ASP A 319 17.35 -12.30 -5.73
N LEU A 320 16.72 -13.37 -5.22
CA LEU A 320 15.56 -13.25 -4.31
C LEU A 320 15.94 -12.56 -2.99
N SER A 321 17.10 -12.86 -2.41
CA SER A 321 17.57 -12.21 -1.19
C SER A 321 17.85 -10.72 -1.40
N GLN A 322 18.44 -10.34 -2.54
CA GLN A 322 18.68 -8.94 -2.89
C GLN A 322 17.35 -8.19 -3.05
N TYR A 323 16.40 -8.76 -3.79
CA TYR A 323 15.07 -8.18 -3.98
C TYR A 323 14.35 -7.99 -2.63
N SER A 324 14.29 -9.05 -1.82
CA SER A 324 13.59 -9.05 -0.54
C SER A 324 14.22 -8.04 0.43
N SER A 325 15.54 -7.90 0.43
CA SER A 325 16.22 -6.87 1.25
C SER A 325 15.83 -5.46 0.81
N ALA A 326 15.84 -5.17 -0.50
CA ALA A 326 15.44 -3.87 -1.02
C ALA A 326 13.96 -3.56 -0.73
N ALA A 327 13.09 -4.55 -0.92
CA ALA A 327 11.67 -4.47 -0.65
C ALA A 327 11.38 -4.21 0.84
N ASN A 328 12.05 -4.93 1.75
CA ASN A 328 11.91 -4.72 3.18
C ASN A 328 12.36 -3.32 3.61
N THR A 329 13.46 -2.79 3.02
CA THR A 329 13.88 -1.41 3.26
C THR A 329 12.85 -0.40 2.78
N LEU A 330 12.25 -0.62 1.61
CA LEU A 330 11.15 0.23 1.10
C LEU A 330 9.96 0.22 2.06
N VAL A 331 9.41 -0.95 2.39
CA VAL A 331 8.22 -1.08 3.24
C VAL A 331 8.46 -0.53 4.65
N SER A 332 9.63 -0.80 5.24
CA SER A 332 10.01 -0.24 6.55
C SER A 332 10.11 1.28 6.49
N GLY A 333 10.78 1.83 5.48
CA GLY A 333 10.88 3.28 5.32
C GLY A 333 9.53 3.95 5.08
N MET A 334 8.61 3.28 4.36
CA MET A 334 7.25 3.77 4.19
C MET A 334 6.53 3.84 5.54
N ALA A 335 6.65 2.80 6.37
CA ALA A 335 6.08 2.78 7.71
C ALA A 335 6.66 3.91 8.60
N ASP A 336 7.97 4.16 8.52
CA ASP A 336 8.62 5.28 9.21
C ASP A 336 8.08 6.64 8.73
N ALA A 337 7.81 6.78 7.44
CA ALA A 337 7.22 8.00 6.88
C ALA A 337 5.80 8.24 7.40
N PHE A 338 4.99 7.18 7.58
CA PHE A 338 3.70 7.28 8.26
C PHE A 338 3.84 7.59 9.75
N ALA A 339 4.84 7.03 10.43
CA ALA A 339 5.16 7.33 11.82
C ALA A 339 5.47 8.82 12.01
N GLU A 340 6.17 9.45 11.06
CA GLU A 340 6.41 10.89 11.06
C GLU A 340 5.14 11.69 10.76
N PHE A 341 4.37 11.28 9.73
CA PHE A 341 3.12 11.94 9.36
C PHE A 341 2.12 11.98 10.52
N GLU A 342 2.03 10.90 11.30
CA GLU A 342 1.10 10.78 12.42
C GLU A 342 1.34 11.80 13.55
N LYS A 343 2.57 12.33 13.66
CA LYS A 343 2.92 13.31 14.71
C LYS A 343 2.18 14.64 14.56
N VAL A 344 1.62 14.93 13.38
CA VAL A 344 0.85 16.16 13.16
C VAL A 344 -0.49 16.13 13.92
N PHE A 345 -1.07 14.95 14.14
CA PHE A 345 -2.41 14.82 14.72
C PHE A 345 -2.36 14.94 16.24
N THR A 346 -2.66 16.14 16.71
CA THR A 346 -2.63 16.52 18.13
C THR A 346 -4.01 16.87 18.68
N GLY A 347 -5.03 16.90 17.81
CA GLY A 347 -6.38 17.37 18.11
C GLY A 347 -6.57 18.88 17.95
N SER A 348 -5.51 19.59 17.57
CA SER A 348 -5.51 21.04 17.33
C SER A 348 -4.80 21.45 16.05
N GLU A 349 -4.45 20.47 15.20
CA GLU A 349 -3.77 20.72 13.94
C GLU A 349 -4.57 21.60 12.98
N THR A 350 -3.85 22.42 12.22
CA THR A 350 -4.42 23.24 11.16
C THR A 350 -4.26 22.58 9.80
N ASP A 351 -5.01 23.07 8.82
CA ASP A 351 -4.93 22.63 7.42
C ASP A 351 -3.51 22.80 6.83
N SER A 352 -2.81 23.86 7.26
CA SER A 352 -1.43 24.14 6.86
C SER A 352 -0.45 23.13 7.46
N ASP A 353 -0.69 22.67 8.69
CA ASP A 353 0.16 21.68 9.35
C ASP A 353 0.05 20.33 8.63
N VAL A 354 -1.18 19.89 8.35
CA VAL A 354 -1.44 18.63 7.62
C VAL A 354 -0.85 18.69 6.20
N SER A 355 -0.99 19.82 5.50
CA SER A 355 -0.42 20.01 4.16
C SER A 355 1.11 19.95 4.15
N SER A 356 1.76 20.49 5.19
CA SER A 356 3.22 20.45 5.33
C SER A 356 3.72 19.04 5.64
N ALA A 357 3.01 18.32 6.52
CA ALA A 357 3.29 16.92 6.83
C ALA A 357 3.10 16.03 5.59
N GLN A 358 2.05 16.27 4.79
CA GLN A 358 1.83 15.56 3.52
C GLN A 358 2.97 15.77 2.53
N SER A 359 3.43 17.01 2.36
CA SER A 359 4.56 17.30 1.44
C SER A 359 5.84 16.57 1.86
N THR A 360 6.04 16.40 3.16
CA THR A 360 7.16 15.63 3.73
C THR A 360 6.99 14.14 3.48
N LEU A 361 5.78 13.61 3.66
CA LEU A 361 5.42 12.23 3.33
C LEU A 361 5.72 11.92 1.87
N ASP A 362 5.22 12.73 0.93
CA ASP A 362 5.39 12.52 -0.52
C ASP A 362 6.88 12.57 -0.94
N SER A 363 7.64 13.52 -0.40
CA SER A 363 9.08 13.63 -0.65
C SER A 363 9.85 12.41 -0.14
N THR A 364 9.47 11.91 1.05
CA THR A 364 10.07 10.72 1.66
C THR A 364 9.75 9.47 0.85
N MET A 365 8.49 9.29 0.45
CA MET A 365 8.05 8.18 -0.41
C MET A 365 8.84 8.15 -1.73
N SER A 366 8.96 9.29 -2.42
CA SER A 366 9.75 9.41 -3.65
C SER A 366 11.23 9.04 -3.45
N THR A 367 11.82 9.47 -2.33
CA THR A 367 13.21 9.13 -1.97
C THR A 367 13.38 7.62 -1.76
N LEU A 368 12.44 6.99 -1.05
CA LEU A 368 12.45 5.55 -0.79
C LEU A 368 12.32 4.74 -2.08
N PHE A 369 11.48 5.16 -3.03
CA PHE A 369 11.38 4.50 -4.33
C PHE A 369 12.68 4.60 -5.14
N ASN A 370 13.32 5.76 -5.18
CA ASN A 370 14.62 5.92 -5.84
C ASN A 370 15.70 5.04 -5.21
N ALA A 371 15.67 4.89 -3.87
CA ALA A 371 16.55 3.98 -3.15
C ALA A 371 16.26 2.51 -3.51
N PHE A 372 15.00 2.12 -3.62
CA PHE A 372 14.59 0.77 -4.04
C PHE A 372 15.07 0.43 -5.47
N ILE A 373 14.88 1.33 -6.44
CA ILE A 373 15.37 1.15 -7.81
C ILE A 373 16.90 0.99 -7.82
N THR A 374 17.61 1.75 -7.00
CA THR A 374 19.07 1.65 -6.89
C THR A 374 19.49 0.33 -6.22
N ALA A 375 18.80 -0.10 -5.17
CA ALA A 375 19.12 -1.32 -4.43
C ALA A 375 18.84 -2.60 -5.23
N THR A 376 17.93 -2.55 -6.19
CA THR A 376 17.63 -3.65 -7.11
C THR A 376 18.55 -3.69 -8.34
N ALA A 377 19.49 -2.75 -8.49
CA ALA A 377 20.49 -2.80 -9.55
C ALA A 377 21.41 -4.02 -9.39
N SER A 378 21.66 -4.74 -10.48
CA SER A 378 22.53 -5.92 -10.45
C SER A 378 24.00 -5.54 -10.28
N SER A 379 24.76 -6.35 -9.56
CA SER A 379 26.21 -6.17 -9.49
C SER A 379 26.90 -6.43 -10.83
N ASP A 380 28.09 -5.85 -11.04
CA ASP A 380 28.89 -6.09 -12.25
C ASP A 380 29.15 -7.59 -12.47
N ALA A 381 29.44 -8.34 -11.41
CA ALA A 381 29.65 -9.79 -11.49
C ALA A 381 28.39 -10.54 -11.93
N ARG A 382 27.22 -10.10 -11.48
CA ARG A 382 25.94 -10.69 -11.86
C ARG A 382 25.62 -10.41 -13.34
N ILE A 383 25.91 -9.21 -13.83
CA ILE A 383 25.81 -8.84 -15.26
C ILE A 383 26.77 -9.68 -16.10
N SER A 384 28.02 -9.87 -15.67
CA SER A 384 28.97 -10.74 -16.37
C SER A 384 28.49 -12.20 -16.46
N THR A 385 27.83 -12.69 -15.40
CA THR A 385 27.22 -14.04 -15.41
C THR A 385 26.09 -14.12 -16.44
N MET A 386 25.21 -13.12 -16.45
CA MET A 386 24.13 -13.04 -17.45
C MET A 386 24.67 -13.00 -18.88
N ILE A 387 25.72 -12.20 -19.15
CA ILE A 387 26.37 -12.15 -20.47
C ILE A 387 26.92 -13.54 -20.85
N SER A 388 27.56 -14.24 -19.91
CA SER A 388 28.04 -15.61 -20.18
C SER A 388 26.89 -16.57 -20.50
N ASN A 389 25.73 -16.42 -19.85
CA ASN A 389 24.55 -17.23 -20.16
C ASN A 389 24.03 -16.95 -21.56
N ILE A 390 24.02 -15.68 -22.00
CA ILE A 390 23.67 -15.29 -23.37
C ILE A 390 24.64 -15.92 -24.38
N ASP A 391 25.94 -15.77 -24.17
CA ASP A 391 26.98 -16.31 -25.05
C ASP A 391 26.86 -17.84 -25.19
N ASN A 392 26.66 -18.53 -24.07
CA ASN A 392 26.46 -19.98 -24.03
C ASN A 392 25.18 -20.39 -24.78
N ALA A 393 24.07 -19.68 -24.57
CA ALA A 393 22.79 -19.95 -25.23
C ALA A 393 22.85 -19.75 -26.75
N LEU A 394 23.63 -18.77 -27.20
CA LEU A 394 23.82 -18.49 -28.63
C LEU A 394 24.95 -19.31 -29.26
N GLY A 395 25.79 -19.97 -28.45
CA GLY A 395 26.94 -20.74 -28.91
C GLY A 395 28.06 -19.89 -29.52
N VAL A 396 28.09 -18.59 -29.20
CA VAL A 396 29.05 -17.61 -29.73
C VAL A 396 29.44 -16.60 -28.66
N SER A 397 30.63 -16.01 -28.76
CA SER A 397 30.93 -14.82 -27.97
C SER A 397 30.32 -13.60 -28.66
N THR A 398 29.34 -12.98 -28.01
CA THR A 398 28.60 -11.84 -28.58
C THR A 398 29.41 -10.53 -28.54
N GLY A 399 30.49 -10.47 -27.76
CA GLY A 399 31.23 -9.22 -27.51
C GLY A 399 30.47 -8.22 -26.64
N LEU A 400 29.35 -8.62 -26.02
CA LEU A 400 28.61 -7.80 -25.09
C LEU A 400 29.46 -7.45 -23.86
N SER A 401 29.23 -6.26 -23.33
CA SER A 401 29.91 -5.74 -22.14
C SER A 401 28.89 -5.23 -21.13
N LYS A 402 29.34 -4.97 -19.89
CA LYS A 402 28.47 -4.41 -18.85
C LYS A 402 27.80 -3.08 -19.27
N ASN A 403 28.48 -2.27 -20.09
CA ASN A 403 27.96 -0.98 -20.54
C ASN A 403 26.74 -1.13 -21.45
N ASN A 404 26.53 -2.31 -22.04
CA ASN A 404 25.32 -2.61 -22.82
C ASN A 404 24.09 -2.85 -21.94
N PHE A 405 24.28 -3.09 -20.64
CA PHE A 405 23.24 -3.44 -19.68
C PHE A 405 23.15 -2.40 -18.56
N GLN A 406 23.21 -1.12 -18.95
CA GLN A 406 23.05 0.02 -18.06
C GLN A 406 21.82 0.83 -18.45
N MET A 407 21.17 1.38 -17.44
CA MET A 407 20.16 2.42 -17.55
C MET A 407 20.74 3.74 -17.02
N TYR A 408 20.37 4.85 -17.65
CA TYR A 408 20.74 6.17 -17.18
C TYR A 408 19.61 6.74 -16.34
N LYS A 409 19.94 7.15 -15.12
CA LYS A 409 19.02 7.87 -14.24
C LYS A 409 18.80 9.29 -14.76
N SER A 410 17.79 9.99 -14.23
CA SER A 410 17.48 11.37 -14.58
C SER A 410 18.61 12.37 -14.28
N ASP A 411 19.50 12.02 -13.36
CA ASP A 411 20.72 12.78 -13.04
C ASP A 411 21.90 12.49 -13.99
N GLY A 412 21.69 11.64 -15.00
CA GLY A 412 22.70 11.24 -15.98
C GLY A 412 23.66 10.15 -15.49
N THR A 413 23.51 9.64 -14.26
CA THR A 413 24.35 8.55 -13.76
C THR A 413 23.91 7.20 -14.33
N ALA A 414 24.89 6.35 -14.68
CA ALA A 414 24.62 5.00 -15.13
C ALA A 414 24.40 4.06 -13.94
N SER A 415 23.40 3.19 -14.06
CA SER A 415 23.13 2.09 -13.14
C SER A 415 23.01 0.81 -13.96
N ASN A 416 23.51 -0.31 -13.46
CA ASN A 416 23.27 -1.60 -14.11
C ASN A 416 21.77 -1.90 -14.16
N TRP A 417 21.37 -2.74 -15.12
CA TRP A 417 20.03 -3.31 -15.18
C TRP A 417 19.63 -3.94 -13.85
N SER A 418 18.34 -3.84 -13.53
CA SER A 418 17.79 -4.41 -12.31
C SER A 418 17.87 -5.94 -12.33
N ILE A 419 17.86 -6.55 -11.15
CA ILE A 419 17.81 -8.01 -11.00
C ILE A 419 16.60 -8.63 -11.71
N MET A 420 15.49 -7.89 -11.83
CA MET A 420 14.29 -8.34 -12.56
C MET A 420 14.61 -8.55 -14.04
N MET A 421 15.28 -7.59 -14.69
CA MET A 421 15.73 -7.72 -16.09
C MET A 421 16.76 -8.83 -16.28
N VAL A 422 17.66 -9.00 -15.31
CA VAL A 422 18.65 -10.07 -15.35
C VAL A 422 18.01 -11.45 -15.25
N VAL A 423 17.07 -11.65 -14.33
CA VAL A 423 16.34 -12.91 -14.15
C VAL A 423 15.57 -13.27 -15.43
N ILE A 424 14.88 -12.31 -16.04
CA ILE A 424 14.19 -12.53 -17.33
C ILE A 424 15.19 -12.99 -18.40
N THR A 425 16.33 -12.31 -18.51
CA THR A 425 17.34 -12.60 -19.54
C THR A 425 17.98 -13.97 -19.34
N ASP A 426 18.22 -14.38 -18.10
CA ASP A 426 18.71 -15.71 -17.77
C ASP A 426 17.68 -16.80 -18.06
N TRP A 427 16.41 -16.55 -17.74
CA TRP A 427 15.32 -17.47 -18.08
C TRP A 427 15.27 -17.70 -19.60
N LEU A 428 15.33 -16.64 -20.41
CA LEU A 428 15.41 -16.73 -21.86
C LEU A 428 16.63 -17.50 -22.36
N SER A 429 17.78 -17.27 -21.75
CA SER A 429 19.03 -17.99 -22.04
C SER A 429 18.89 -19.49 -21.73
N SER A 430 18.19 -19.83 -20.65
CA SER A 430 17.89 -21.22 -20.29
C SER A 430 16.95 -21.90 -21.29
N VAL A 431 15.89 -21.21 -21.72
CA VAL A 431 14.96 -21.69 -22.75
C VAL A 431 15.71 -21.99 -24.04
N LYS A 432 16.55 -21.06 -24.49
CA LYS A 432 17.34 -21.22 -25.70
C LYS A 432 18.35 -22.36 -25.59
N SER A 433 19.06 -22.46 -24.47
CA SER A 433 20.03 -23.52 -24.21
C SER A 433 19.38 -24.91 -24.12
N GLY A 434 18.14 -24.98 -23.64
CA GLY A 434 17.33 -26.19 -23.61
C GLY A 434 16.83 -26.66 -24.98
N GLY A 435 17.08 -25.89 -26.05
CA GLY A 435 16.53 -26.16 -27.38
C GLY A 435 15.11 -25.62 -27.58
N GLY A 436 14.59 -24.85 -26.61
CA GLY A 436 13.33 -24.17 -26.67
C GLY A 436 13.33 -22.91 -27.54
N SER A 437 12.17 -22.28 -27.59
CA SER A 437 11.94 -21.06 -28.37
C SER A 437 10.92 -20.17 -27.67
N VAL A 438 11.06 -18.86 -27.88
CA VAL A 438 10.03 -17.87 -27.53
C VAL A 438 9.57 -17.21 -28.82
N SER A 439 8.27 -17.00 -28.93
CA SER A 439 7.67 -16.26 -30.03
C SER A 439 6.62 -15.32 -29.46
N TYR A 440 6.54 -14.11 -30.00
CA TYR A 440 5.65 -13.08 -29.53
C TYR A 440 4.88 -12.44 -30.68
N THR A 441 3.56 -12.44 -30.58
CA THR A 441 2.71 -11.68 -31.49
C THR A 441 2.56 -10.26 -30.96
N ARG A 442 2.99 -9.26 -31.74
CA ARG A 442 2.91 -7.85 -31.32
C ARG A 442 1.48 -7.47 -30.94
N ASP A 443 1.36 -6.70 -29.87
CA ASP A 443 0.10 -6.14 -29.44
C ASP A 443 -0.46 -5.14 -30.47
N SER A 444 -1.78 -5.01 -30.53
CA SER A 444 -2.46 -4.17 -31.52
C SER A 444 -2.79 -2.77 -31.03
N VAL A 445 -2.49 -2.44 -29.77
CA VAL A 445 -2.77 -1.10 -29.22
C VAL A 445 -2.02 -0.04 -30.04
N SER A 446 -2.69 1.08 -30.34
CA SER A 446 -2.08 2.18 -31.08
C SER A 446 -0.98 2.86 -30.25
N ILE A 447 0.12 3.23 -30.91
CA ILE A 447 1.19 4.02 -30.29
C ILE A 447 0.64 5.44 -30.01
N PRO A 448 0.66 5.92 -28.75
CA PRO A 448 0.32 7.31 -28.44
C PRO A 448 1.19 8.29 -29.21
N SER A 449 0.60 9.39 -29.68
CA SER A 449 1.34 10.44 -30.41
C SER A 449 2.44 11.11 -29.59
N SER A 450 2.41 10.97 -28.26
CA SER A 450 3.46 11.43 -27.34
C SER A 450 4.74 10.58 -27.42
N ILE A 451 4.67 9.35 -27.92
CA ILE A 451 5.82 8.47 -28.09
C ILE A 451 6.41 8.69 -29.47
N THR A 452 7.36 9.62 -29.58
CA THR A 452 8.05 9.93 -30.84
C THR A 452 9.32 9.10 -31.06
N TRP A 453 9.88 8.56 -29.97
CA TRP A 453 11.18 7.89 -29.97
C TRP A 453 11.15 6.41 -30.38
N ILE A 454 9.97 5.81 -30.60
CA ILE A 454 9.86 4.44 -31.11
C ILE A 454 9.64 4.43 -32.62
N GLY A 455 10.33 3.51 -33.29
CA GLY A 455 10.38 3.47 -34.74
C GLY A 455 11.62 2.78 -35.26
N SER A 456 11.83 2.92 -36.55
CA SER A 456 12.98 2.35 -37.24
C SER A 456 13.66 3.40 -38.10
N CYS A 457 14.99 3.42 -38.04
CA CYS A 457 15.80 4.23 -38.92
C CYS A 457 16.04 3.51 -40.25
N SER A 458 15.99 4.24 -41.37
CA SER A 458 16.38 3.70 -42.68
C SER A 458 17.85 3.27 -42.75
N ASN A 459 18.69 3.78 -41.84
CA ASN A 459 20.02 3.28 -41.58
C ASN A 459 20.03 2.54 -40.23
N ASN A 460 20.22 1.23 -40.26
CA ASN A 460 20.22 0.36 -39.08
C ASN A 460 21.40 0.57 -38.11
N SER A 461 22.32 1.48 -38.43
CA SER A 461 23.42 1.88 -37.54
C SER A 461 22.95 2.82 -36.42
N TYR A 462 21.74 3.39 -36.55
CA TYR A 462 21.16 4.30 -35.57
C TYR A 462 19.86 3.71 -35.00
N THR A 463 19.75 3.74 -33.67
CA THR A 463 18.64 3.13 -32.93
C THR A 463 17.67 4.14 -32.31
N ASN A 464 17.95 5.44 -32.44
CA ASN A 464 17.06 6.51 -31.98
C ASN A 464 16.81 7.54 -33.09
N GLN A 465 15.68 8.25 -32.96
CA GLN A 465 15.23 9.24 -33.94
C GLN A 465 16.26 10.34 -34.18
N THR A 466 16.82 10.91 -33.12
CA THR A 466 17.75 12.05 -33.18
C THR A 466 18.99 11.70 -33.98
N ASP A 467 19.65 10.59 -33.67
CA ASP A 467 20.85 10.16 -34.38
C ASP A 467 20.53 9.76 -35.82
N CYS A 468 19.39 9.10 -36.05
CA CYS A 468 18.93 8.76 -37.39
C CYS A 468 18.81 10.02 -38.28
N GLN A 469 18.11 11.03 -37.79
CA GLN A 469 17.84 12.26 -38.53
C GLN A 469 19.09 13.13 -38.67
N ASN A 470 19.91 13.25 -37.62
CA ASN A 470 21.16 14.02 -37.64
C ASN A 470 22.19 13.47 -38.63
N ASN A 471 22.13 12.16 -38.92
CA ASN A 471 23.01 11.50 -39.88
C ASN A 471 22.36 11.30 -41.26
N GLY A 472 21.31 12.07 -41.58
CA GLY A 472 20.70 12.11 -42.90
C GLY A 472 19.86 10.89 -43.27
N ALA A 473 19.54 10.02 -42.30
CA ALA A 473 18.65 8.89 -42.49
C ALA A 473 17.20 9.26 -42.12
N THR A 474 16.25 8.45 -42.61
CA THR A 474 14.81 8.68 -42.39
C THR A 474 14.32 7.86 -41.22
N TRP A 475 13.72 8.51 -40.24
CA TRP A 475 13.01 7.85 -39.14
C TRP A 475 11.57 7.53 -39.55
N THR A 476 11.17 6.27 -39.40
CA THR A 476 9.78 5.84 -39.58
C THR A 476 9.20 5.49 -38.21
N ALA A 477 8.23 6.27 -37.75
CA ALA A 477 7.53 6.01 -36.49
C ALA A 477 6.76 4.68 -36.58
N GLY A 478 6.84 3.87 -35.53
CA GLY A 478 6.23 2.54 -35.50
C GLY A 478 6.83 1.66 -34.42
N ARG A 479 6.33 0.43 -34.30
CA ARG A 479 6.95 -0.57 -33.43
C ARG A 479 8.31 -0.95 -33.98
N THR A 480 9.30 -1.05 -33.11
CA THR A 480 10.67 -1.40 -33.49
C THR A 480 10.74 -2.86 -33.95
N THR A 481 11.42 -3.10 -35.06
CA THR A 481 11.75 -4.46 -35.52
C THR A 481 13.08 -4.87 -34.89
N PHE A 482 13.03 -5.61 -33.77
CA PHE A 482 14.25 -6.01 -33.05
C PHE A 482 15.00 -7.16 -33.72
N GLY A 483 14.28 -8.12 -34.30
CA GLY A 483 14.86 -9.31 -34.93
C GLY A 483 15.47 -9.07 -36.32
N SER A 484 15.46 -10.13 -37.13
CA SER A 484 15.97 -10.09 -38.51
C SER A 484 15.24 -9.03 -39.35
N GLY A 485 16.00 -8.25 -40.12
CA GLY A 485 15.46 -7.17 -40.95
C GLY A 485 15.31 -5.82 -40.23
N GLY A 486 15.71 -5.74 -38.95
CA GLY A 486 15.81 -4.49 -38.20
C GLY A 486 17.11 -4.42 -37.40
N GLN A 487 17.02 -4.46 -36.06
CA GLN A 487 18.19 -4.39 -35.18
C GLN A 487 19.02 -5.69 -35.13
N ASN A 488 18.56 -6.78 -35.77
CA ASN A 488 19.24 -8.07 -35.84
C ASN A 488 19.60 -8.67 -34.46
N ILE A 489 18.80 -8.37 -33.44
CA ILE A 489 18.91 -9.01 -32.13
C ILE A 489 18.51 -10.49 -32.30
N PRO A 490 19.31 -11.45 -31.81
CA PRO A 490 18.96 -12.86 -31.89
C PRO A 490 17.73 -13.22 -31.06
N SER A 491 16.93 -14.17 -31.53
CA SER A 491 15.89 -14.81 -30.72
C SER A 491 16.54 -15.68 -29.62
N PRO A 492 16.02 -15.67 -28.37
CA PRO A 492 14.73 -15.10 -27.95
C PRO A 492 14.77 -13.66 -27.39
N TYR A 493 15.92 -12.98 -27.49
CA TYR A 493 16.09 -11.63 -26.92
C TYR A 493 15.39 -10.54 -27.74
N ALA A 494 15.18 -10.75 -29.05
CA ALA A 494 14.35 -9.87 -29.85
C ALA A 494 12.90 -9.83 -29.38
N GLU A 495 12.36 -10.99 -28.98
CA GLU A 495 11.01 -11.10 -28.40
C GLU A 495 10.91 -10.36 -27.07
N LEU A 496 11.95 -10.42 -26.23
CA LEU A 496 12.01 -9.67 -24.96
C LEU A 496 11.79 -8.16 -25.18
N PHE A 497 12.58 -7.56 -26.08
CA PHE A 497 12.46 -6.13 -26.36
C PHE A 497 11.12 -5.78 -27.02
N ALA A 498 10.57 -6.67 -27.84
CA ALA A 498 9.25 -6.48 -28.44
C ALA A 498 8.12 -6.48 -27.40
N ILE A 499 8.19 -7.39 -26.40
CA ILE A 499 7.25 -7.44 -25.28
C ILE A 499 7.37 -6.18 -24.43
N GLN A 500 8.61 -5.79 -24.08
CA GLN A 500 8.88 -4.58 -23.28
C GLN A 500 8.37 -3.31 -23.98
N GLU A 501 8.57 -3.17 -25.29
CA GLU A 501 8.05 -2.03 -26.06
C GLU A 501 6.52 -1.97 -26.03
N ASP A 502 5.82 -3.11 -26.13
CA ASP A 502 4.35 -3.15 -26.07
C ASP A 502 3.80 -2.86 -24.66
N ILE A 503 4.49 -3.32 -23.61
CA ILE A 503 4.16 -2.95 -22.22
C ILE A 503 4.31 -1.45 -22.03
N MET A 504 5.44 -0.86 -22.48
CA MET A 504 5.67 0.58 -22.42
C MET A 504 4.58 1.35 -23.18
N ILE A 505 4.20 0.92 -24.38
CA ILE A 505 3.11 1.57 -25.13
C ILE A 505 1.81 1.56 -24.31
N ARG A 506 1.45 0.44 -23.68
CA ARG A 506 0.26 0.36 -22.81
C ARG A 506 0.36 1.25 -21.58
N GLU A 507 1.54 1.37 -20.97
CA GLU A 507 1.79 2.28 -19.85
C GLU A 507 1.56 3.74 -20.27
N PHE A 508 2.09 4.15 -21.42
CA PHE A 508 1.89 5.51 -21.94
C PHE A 508 0.44 5.80 -22.38
N VAL A 509 -0.27 4.81 -22.94
CA VAL A 509 -1.72 4.91 -23.19
C VAL A 509 -2.45 5.15 -21.87
N ARG A 510 -2.11 4.39 -20.83
CA ARG A 510 -2.67 4.56 -19.48
C ARG A 510 -2.35 5.95 -18.93
N PHE A 511 -1.09 6.39 -18.93
CA PHE A 511 -0.71 7.71 -18.39
C PHE A 511 -1.43 8.87 -19.08
N SER A 512 -1.55 8.84 -20.40
CA SER A 512 -2.30 9.86 -21.15
C SER A 512 -3.78 9.88 -20.78
N ALA A 513 -4.38 8.69 -20.58
CA ALA A 513 -5.77 8.58 -20.18
C ALA A 513 -5.98 8.98 -18.70
N GLN A 514 -5.05 8.64 -17.80
CA GLN A 514 -5.08 9.04 -16.40
C GLN A 514 -5.00 10.57 -16.24
N GLN A 515 -4.14 11.23 -17.03
CA GLN A 515 -4.07 12.68 -17.06
C GLN A 515 -5.40 13.31 -17.49
N SER A 516 -6.09 12.68 -18.44
CA SER A 516 -7.40 13.14 -18.92
C SER A 516 -8.52 12.87 -17.90
N ALA A 517 -8.44 11.75 -17.16
CA ALA A 517 -9.38 11.39 -16.12
C ALA A 517 -9.27 12.30 -14.88
N GLY A 518 -8.08 12.81 -14.56
CA GLY A 518 -7.88 13.68 -13.41
C GLY A 518 -8.36 13.03 -12.11
N SER A 519 -9.23 13.71 -11.37
CA SER A 519 -9.84 13.23 -10.12
C SER A 519 -11.10 12.37 -10.32
N ASP A 520 -11.49 12.05 -11.56
CA ASP A 520 -12.62 11.14 -11.83
C ASP A 520 -12.20 9.69 -11.54
N MET A 521 -12.48 9.23 -10.32
CA MET A 521 -12.14 7.89 -9.86
C MET A 521 -12.89 6.77 -10.61
N SER A 522 -14.05 7.05 -11.24
CA SER A 522 -14.75 6.06 -12.09
C SER A 522 -13.98 5.82 -13.38
N ALA A 523 -13.51 6.92 -13.98
CA ALA A 523 -12.62 6.86 -15.13
C ALA A 523 -11.32 6.15 -14.75
N GLN A 524 -10.70 6.48 -13.62
CA GLN A 524 -9.50 5.79 -13.13
C GLN A 524 -9.71 4.27 -12.97
N ASN A 525 -10.83 3.81 -12.37
CA ASN A 525 -11.16 2.38 -12.25
C ASN A 525 -11.20 1.68 -13.61
N THR A 526 -11.91 2.27 -14.57
CA THR A 526 -12.02 1.73 -15.94
C THR A 526 -10.65 1.61 -16.61
N LEU A 527 -9.78 2.61 -16.41
CA LEU A 527 -8.43 2.63 -16.96
C LEU A 527 -7.51 1.57 -16.34
N GLU A 528 -7.54 1.40 -15.01
CA GLU A 528 -6.75 0.38 -14.33
C GLU A 528 -7.14 -1.03 -14.79
N LYS A 529 -8.46 -1.29 -14.93
CA LYS A 529 -8.94 -2.57 -15.46
C LYS A 529 -8.46 -2.80 -16.89
N ALA A 530 -8.63 -1.81 -17.78
CA ALA A 530 -8.22 -1.92 -19.17
C ALA A 530 -6.72 -2.16 -19.33
N PHE A 531 -5.91 -1.58 -18.43
CA PHE A 531 -4.48 -1.81 -18.38
C PHE A 531 -4.15 -3.23 -17.90
N SER A 532 -4.76 -3.70 -16.80
CA SER A 532 -4.59 -5.08 -16.31
C SER A 532 -4.98 -6.14 -17.36
N ASP A 533 -6.15 -5.99 -17.99
CA ASP A 533 -6.59 -6.86 -19.10
C ASP A 533 -5.62 -6.80 -20.29
N GLY A 534 -5.05 -5.62 -20.53
CA GLY A 534 -4.03 -5.39 -21.54
C GLY A 534 -2.74 -6.18 -21.29
N LEU A 535 -2.25 -6.20 -20.05
CA LEU A 535 -1.08 -6.99 -19.67
C LEU A 535 -1.35 -8.50 -19.81
N LEU A 536 -2.55 -8.96 -19.45
CA LEU A 536 -2.98 -10.34 -19.69
C LEU A 536 -3.02 -10.69 -21.19
N THR A 537 -3.42 -9.73 -22.03
CA THR A 537 -3.40 -9.89 -23.50
C THR A 537 -1.97 -10.05 -24.00
N ILE A 538 -1.04 -9.19 -23.55
CA ILE A 538 0.39 -9.32 -23.89
C ILE A 538 0.92 -10.69 -23.46
N ALA A 539 0.61 -11.14 -22.24
CA ALA A 539 1.02 -12.47 -21.77
C ALA A 539 0.43 -13.59 -22.65
N GLY A 540 -0.83 -13.45 -23.08
CA GLY A 540 -1.50 -14.39 -24.00
C GLY A 540 -0.85 -14.48 -25.38
N ASN A 541 -0.23 -13.39 -25.85
CA ASN A 541 0.47 -13.33 -27.13
C ASN A 541 1.85 -14.00 -27.13
N ILE A 542 2.34 -14.44 -25.96
CA ILE A 542 3.59 -15.17 -25.81
C ILE A 542 3.35 -16.66 -26.07
N SER A 543 4.21 -17.27 -26.88
CA SER A 543 4.15 -18.69 -27.24
C SER A 543 5.56 -19.29 -27.34
N GLY A 544 5.63 -20.62 -27.48
CA GLY A 544 6.89 -21.33 -27.62
C GLY A 544 7.05 -22.47 -26.61
N THR A 545 8.27 -22.97 -26.50
CA THR A 545 8.61 -24.12 -25.64
C THR A 545 9.86 -23.83 -24.83
N THR A 546 9.98 -24.43 -23.64
CA THR A 546 11.16 -24.25 -22.78
C THR A 546 12.34 -25.15 -23.19
N ASP A 547 12.07 -26.28 -23.84
CA ASP A 547 13.07 -27.32 -24.16
C ASP A 547 12.88 -27.92 -25.58
N GLY A 548 12.09 -27.26 -26.42
CA GLY A 548 11.70 -27.76 -27.75
C GLY A 548 10.41 -28.58 -27.75
N SER A 549 9.88 -28.96 -26.59
CA SER A 549 8.69 -29.81 -26.45
C SER A 549 7.68 -29.33 -25.41
N THR A 550 8.15 -28.88 -24.25
CA THR A 550 7.32 -28.40 -23.14
C THR A 550 6.86 -26.98 -23.41
N SER A 551 5.55 -26.75 -23.52
CA SER A 551 5.00 -25.41 -23.75
C SER A 551 5.33 -24.47 -22.59
N ILE A 552 5.66 -23.21 -22.90
CA ILE A 552 5.82 -22.17 -21.87
C ILE A 552 4.47 -22.02 -21.14
N THR A 553 4.50 -22.16 -19.81
CA THR A 553 3.28 -22.15 -19.00
C THR A 553 2.66 -20.76 -18.89
N THR A 554 1.36 -20.68 -18.62
CA THR A 554 0.68 -19.39 -18.38
C THR A 554 1.34 -18.60 -17.26
N ALA A 555 1.75 -19.26 -16.17
CA ALA A 555 2.43 -18.63 -15.05
C ALA A 555 3.76 -17.98 -15.46
N GLN A 556 4.57 -18.65 -16.30
CA GLN A 556 5.82 -18.08 -16.81
C GLN A 556 5.57 -16.87 -17.73
N LYS A 557 4.55 -16.92 -18.58
CA LYS A 557 4.19 -15.78 -19.45
C LYS A 557 3.77 -14.56 -18.63
N GLN A 558 2.93 -14.78 -17.62
CA GLN A 558 2.48 -13.72 -16.72
C GLN A 558 3.63 -13.17 -15.88
N ALA A 559 4.51 -14.03 -15.35
CA ALA A 559 5.69 -13.61 -14.62
C ALA A 559 6.66 -12.76 -15.46
N LEU A 560 6.82 -13.11 -16.75
CA LEU A 560 7.63 -12.33 -17.69
C LEU A 560 7.06 -10.94 -17.91
N VAL A 561 5.74 -10.83 -18.15
CA VAL A 561 5.07 -9.53 -18.32
C VAL A 561 5.11 -8.71 -17.04
N GLU A 562 4.89 -9.34 -15.88
CA GLU A 562 4.94 -8.66 -14.58
C GLU A 562 6.31 -8.01 -14.37
N LEU A 563 7.42 -8.76 -14.50
CA LEU A 563 8.77 -8.23 -14.27
C LEU A 563 9.22 -7.16 -15.28
N LEU A 564 8.58 -7.08 -16.44
CA LEU A 564 8.84 -6.05 -17.46
C LEU A 564 8.02 -4.78 -17.25
N GLN A 565 6.97 -4.85 -16.44
CA GLN A 565 6.16 -3.70 -16.09
C GLN A 565 6.95 -2.75 -15.20
N SER A 566 6.80 -1.45 -15.43
CA SER A 566 7.36 -0.44 -14.53
C SER A 566 6.74 -0.62 -13.14
N PRO A 567 7.54 -0.57 -12.05
CA PRO A 567 7.00 -0.66 -10.70
C PRO A 567 5.89 0.36 -10.47
N GLN A 568 4.69 -0.15 -10.22
CA GLN A 568 3.48 0.64 -10.03
C GLN A 568 3.31 0.96 -8.56
N PHE A 569 4.18 1.82 -8.03
CA PHE A 569 4.12 2.24 -6.64
C PHE A 569 3.35 3.55 -6.47
#